data_AF-X0UBH7-F1
#
_entry.id   AF-X0UBH7-F1
#
_cell.length_a   1.000
_cell.length_b   1.000
_cell.length_c   1.000
_cell.angle_alpha   90.00
_cell.angle_beta   90.00
_cell.angle_gamma   90.00
#
_symmetry.space_group_name_H-M   'P 1'
#
loop_
_entity.id
_entity.type
_entity.pdbx_description
1 polymer ?
#
loop_
_entity_poly.entity_id
_entity_poly.type
_entity_poly.pdbx_seq_one_letter_code
_entity_poly.pdbx_strand_id
1 'polypeptide(L)'
;ANKSVEIKNVGKGYHELLITKDGYQDWISTIMIVANQTRRVSAFLVPEINYDGSIAVYCNVSGAKIFVNGTYKTTTSSSKPKILEEFRERTYEITLIKDGYRTWVEDIWVYAGEIASLYIEMEEIEY
;
A
#
# COMPACT_ATOMS: atom_id res chain seq x y z
N ALA A 1 9.14 17.78 3.01
CA ALA A 1 9.80 18.99 3.56
C ALA A 1 10.16 18.75 5.02
N ASN A 2 11.36 19.15 5.45
CA ASN A 2 11.72 19.09 6.86
C ASN A 2 10.88 20.09 7.65
N LYS A 3 10.15 19.62 8.65
CA LYS A 3 9.44 20.46 9.63
C LYS A 3 10.23 20.44 10.93
N SER A 4 10.52 21.61 11.49
CA SER A 4 11.13 21.75 12.81
C SER A 4 10.05 22.09 13.84
N VAL A 5 10.08 21.40 14.99
CA VAL A 5 9.24 21.71 16.15
C VAL A 5 10.18 22.02 17.33
N GLU A 6 9.83 23.03 18.12
CA GLU A 6 10.54 23.39 19.34
C GLU A 6 9.69 23.01 20.56
N ILE A 7 10.27 22.24 21.48
CA ILE A 7 9.65 21.91 22.78
C ILE A 7 10.43 22.67 23.86
N LYS A 8 9.74 23.54 24.60
CA LYS A 8 10.33 24.38 25.64
C LYS A 8 10.08 23.82 27.03
N ASN A 9 10.87 24.27 28.01
CA ASN A 9 10.73 23.93 29.43
C ASN A 9 10.85 22.42 29.75
N VAL A 10 11.62 21.68 28.94
CA VAL A 10 11.93 20.26 29.23
C VAL A 10 12.93 20.19 30.38
N GLY A 11 12.59 19.42 31.42
CA GLY A 11 13.45 19.28 32.60
C GLY A 11 14.81 18.65 32.27
N LYS A 12 15.84 18.96 33.06
CA LYS A 12 17.14 18.28 32.92
C LYS A 12 16.99 16.77 33.17
N GLY A 13 17.71 15.95 32.40
CA GLY A 13 17.69 14.49 32.55
C GLY A 13 17.53 13.75 31.23
N TYR A 14 17.37 12.43 31.33
CA TYR A 14 17.05 11.57 30.19
C TYR A 14 15.55 11.60 29.91
N HIS A 15 15.21 11.74 28.64
CA HIS A 15 13.84 11.68 28.14
C HIS A 15 13.78 10.74 26.94
N GLU A 16 12.68 10.01 26.82
CA GLU A 16 12.36 9.29 25.59
C GLU A 16 11.57 10.21 24.66
N LEU A 17 11.99 10.26 23.40
CA LEU A 17 11.30 11.00 22.35
C LEU A 17 10.73 9.98 21.37
N LEU A 18 9.40 9.95 21.27
CA LEU A 18 8.63 9.22 20.28
C LEU A 18 8.13 10.20 19.21
N ILE A 19 8.36 9.87 17.94
CA ILE A 19 7.82 10.58 16.80
C ILE A 19 7.03 9.58 15.95
N THR A 20 5.73 9.84 15.80
CA THR A 20 4.81 9.01 15.02
C THR A 20 4.35 9.75 13.77
N LYS A 21 4.05 8.98 12.72
CA LYS A 21 3.44 9.49 11.49
C LYS A 21 2.81 8.33 10.73
N ASP A 22 1.55 8.50 10.33
CA ASP A 22 0.83 7.50 9.54
C ASP A 22 1.63 7.07 8.29
N GLY A 23 1.74 5.75 8.09
CA GLY A 23 2.53 5.13 7.03
C GLY A 23 4.04 5.08 7.26
N TYR A 24 4.52 5.38 8.48
CA TYR A 24 5.93 5.31 8.87
C TYR A 24 6.08 4.57 10.19
N GLN A 25 7.22 3.89 10.35
CA GLN A 25 7.61 3.27 11.61
C GLN A 25 7.82 4.35 12.67
N ASP A 26 7.44 4.02 13.90
CA ASP A 26 7.71 4.83 15.09
C ASP A 26 9.22 5.06 15.24
N TRP A 27 9.59 6.34 15.38
CA TRP A 27 10.97 6.71 15.66
C TRP A 27 11.11 6.99 17.16
N ILE A 28 11.96 6.20 17.81
CA ILE A 28 12.19 6.28 19.26
C ILE A 28 13.67 6.55 19.51
N SER A 29 13.95 7.54 20.37
CA SER A 29 15.30 7.81 20.84
C SER A 29 15.28 8.33 22.27
N THR A 30 16.22 7.86 23.09
CA THR A 30 16.52 8.49 24.37
C THR A 30 17.48 9.67 24.16
N ILE A 31 17.16 10.82 24.75
CA ILE A 31 17.96 12.04 24.69
C ILE A 31 18.28 12.56 26.09
N MET A 32 19.47 13.14 26.26
CA MET A 32 19.84 13.85 27.48
C MET A 32 19.62 15.36 27.28
N ILE A 33 18.84 15.96 28.18
CA ILE A 33 18.64 17.41 28.29
C ILE A 33 19.50 17.95 29.43
N VAL A 34 20.33 18.93 29.11
CA VAL A 34 21.14 19.68 30.07
C VAL A 34 20.49 21.03 30.30
N ALA A 35 20.55 21.52 31.54
CA ALA A 35 19.97 22.82 31.90
C ALA A 35 20.53 23.95 31.02
N ASN A 36 19.64 24.84 30.58
CA ASN A 36 19.96 26.00 29.75
C ASN A 36 20.61 25.68 28.39
N GLN A 37 20.48 24.44 27.89
CA GLN A 37 20.97 24.06 26.56
C GLN A 37 19.82 23.54 25.67
N THR A 38 19.90 23.86 24.38
CA THR A 38 19.00 23.30 23.37
C THR A 38 19.61 22.05 22.76
N ARG A 39 18.96 20.90 22.96
CA ARG A 39 19.32 19.66 22.27
C ARG A 39 18.64 19.64 20.89
N ARG A 40 19.44 19.57 19.83
CA ARG A 40 18.93 19.32 18.46
C ARG A 40 18.86 17.82 18.22
N VAL A 41 17.74 17.38 17.64
CA VAL A 41 17.49 15.99 17.26
C VAL A 41 17.06 15.98 15.80
N SER A 42 17.61 15.06 15.03
CA SER A 42 17.21 14.80 13.64
C SER A 42 16.71 13.38 13.55
N ALA A 43 15.43 13.23 13.20
CA ALA A 43 14.80 11.94 13.00
C ALA A 43 14.64 11.66 11.50
N PHE A 44 15.01 10.45 11.09
CA PHE A 44 14.76 9.94 9.76
C PHE A 44 13.65 8.89 9.89
N LEU A 45 12.45 9.23 9.43
CA LEU A 45 11.32 8.30 9.47
C LEU A 45 11.42 7.31 8.32
N VAL A 46 11.28 6.02 8.63
CA VAL A 46 11.27 4.93 7.67
C VAL A 46 9.81 4.63 7.32
N PRO A 47 9.41 4.65 6.04
CA PRO A 47 8.06 4.24 5.65
C PRO A 47 7.78 2.82 6.11
N GLU A 48 6.62 2.60 6.68
CA GLU A 48 6.17 1.27 7.02
C GLU A 48 5.70 0.58 5.73
N ILE A 49 6.22 -0.62 5.46
CA ILE A 49 5.87 -1.38 4.27
C ILE A 49 4.97 -2.53 4.69
N ASN A 50 3.67 -2.33 4.56
CA ASN A 50 2.67 -3.36 4.79
C ASN A 50 2.28 -4.01 3.46
N TYR A 51 2.17 -5.34 3.48
CA TYR A 51 1.72 -6.18 2.37
C TYR A 51 0.37 -6.81 2.71
N ASP A 52 -0.52 -6.02 3.30
CA ASP A 52 -1.83 -6.45 3.80
C ASP A 52 -2.99 -5.96 2.94
N GLY A 53 -2.71 -5.24 1.85
CA GLY A 53 -3.70 -4.90 0.84
C GLY A 53 -4.07 -6.12 0.00
N SER A 54 -5.31 -6.14 -0.50
CA SER A 54 -5.81 -7.20 -1.39
C SER A 54 -6.66 -6.63 -2.53
N ILE A 55 -6.79 -7.40 -3.61
CA ILE A 55 -7.67 -7.10 -4.74
C ILE A 55 -8.66 -8.25 -4.94
N ALA A 56 -9.96 -7.95 -4.88
CA ALA A 56 -11.02 -8.87 -5.24
C ALA A 56 -11.45 -8.65 -6.71
N VAL A 57 -11.15 -9.64 -7.56
CA VAL A 57 -11.49 -9.59 -8.99
C VAL A 57 -12.75 -10.41 -9.26
N TYR A 58 -13.82 -9.72 -9.64
CA TYR A 58 -15.06 -10.29 -10.15
C TYR A 58 -15.03 -10.25 -11.67
N CYS A 59 -15.29 -11.36 -12.34
CA CYS A 59 -15.28 -11.42 -13.79
C CYS A 59 -16.42 -12.32 -14.30
N ASN A 60 -17.13 -11.86 -15.32
CA ASN A 60 -18.22 -12.62 -15.97
C ASN A 60 -17.72 -13.88 -16.70
N VAL A 61 -16.44 -13.94 -17.09
CA VAL A 61 -15.86 -15.05 -17.86
C VAL A 61 -14.95 -15.91 -16.99
N SER A 62 -15.10 -17.23 -17.08
CA SER A 62 -14.20 -18.19 -16.41
C SER A 62 -12.91 -18.44 -17.22
N GLY A 63 -11.80 -18.60 -16.52
CA GLY A 63 -10.52 -18.99 -17.13
C GLY A 63 -9.81 -17.88 -17.89
N ALA A 64 -10.17 -16.60 -17.69
CA ALA A 64 -9.36 -15.48 -18.13
C ALA A 64 -8.11 -15.39 -17.25
N LYS A 65 -6.94 -15.20 -17.85
CA LYS A 65 -5.66 -15.06 -17.12
C LYS A 65 -5.56 -13.66 -16.53
N ILE A 66 -5.29 -13.58 -15.24
CA ILE A 66 -5.11 -12.33 -14.51
C ILE A 66 -3.61 -12.07 -14.39
N PHE A 67 -3.18 -10.90 -14.84
CA PHE A 67 -1.82 -10.38 -14.71
C PHE A 67 -1.85 -9.11 -13.85
N VAL A 68 -0.83 -8.98 -13.00
CA VAL A 68 -0.60 -7.80 -12.16
C VAL A 68 0.76 -7.23 -12.55
N ASN A 69 0.79 -6.00 -13.05
CA ASN A 69 1.99 -5.36 -13.61
C ASN A 69 2.73 -6.31 -14.58
N GLY A 70 1.99 -6.89 -15.52
CA GLY A 70 2.50 -7.86 -16.50
C GLY A 70 2.86 -9.26 -15.96
N THR A 71 2.77 -9.52 -14.65
CA THR A 71 3.09 -10.84 -14.07
C THR A 71 1.84 -11.69 -13.90
N TYR A 72 1.81 -12.88 -14.49
CA TYR A 72 0.71 -13.83 -14.34
C TYR A 72 0.53 -14.24 -12.87
N LYS A 73 -0.73 -14.23 -12.40
CA LYS A 73 -1.07 -14.64 -11.03
C LYS A 73 -1.95 -15.88 -11.01
N THR A 74 -3.10 -15.83 -11.67
CA THR A 74 -4.11 -16.88 -11.62
C THR A 74 -5.10 -16.73 -12.77
N THR A 75 -6.17 -17.53 -12.76
CA THR A 75 -7.30 -17.38 -13.69
C THR A 75 -8.60 -17.08 -12.96
N THR A 76 -9.51 -16.35 -13.62
CA THR A 76 -10.85 -16.03 -13.13
C THR A 76 -11.75 -17.25 -13.00
N SER A 77 -12.81 -17.11 -12.21
CA SER A 77 -13.96 -18.01 -12.18
C SER A 77 -15.22 -17.16 -12.15
N SER A 78 -16.18 -17.42 -13.02
CA SER A 78 -17.40 -16.61 -13.12
C SER A 78 -18.38 -16.80 -11.96
N SER A 79 -18.18 -17.86 -11.16
CA SER A 79 -19.02 -18.15 -10.00
C SER A 79 -18.50 -17.59 -8.68
N LYS A 80 -17.24 -17.12 -8.63
CA LYS A 80 -16.64 -16.58 -7.41
C LYS A 80 -15.49 -15.62 -7.70
N PRO A 81 -15.33 -14.55 -6.89
CA PRO A 81 -14.21 -13.65 -7.05
C PRO A 81 -12.88 -14.36 -6.82
N LYS A 82 -11.83 -13.83 -7.46
CA LYS A 82 -10.44 -14.17 -7.16
C LYS A 82 -9.86 -13.10 -6.25
N ILE A 83 -9.45 -13.50 -5.06
CA ILE A 83 -8.75 -12.64 -4.12
C ILE A 83 -7.25 -12.77 -4.39
N LEU A 84 -6.60 -11.64 -4.68
CA LEU A 84 -5.16 -11.52 -4.79
C LEU A 84 -4.68 -10.77 -3.54
N GLU A 85 -3.74 -11.36 -2.81
CA GLU A 85 -3.24 -10.84 -1.53
C GLU A 85 -1.80 -10.32 -1.67
N GLU A 86 -1.24 -9.81 -0.58
CA GLU A 86 0.16 -9.33 -0.49
C GLU A 86 0.44 -8.05 -1.29
N PHE A 87 -0.52 -7.14 -1.36
CA PHE A 87 -0.35 -5.84 -2.04
C PHE A 87 0.12 -4.78 -1.06
N ARG A 88 1.11 -4.00 -1.49
CA ARG A 88 1.49 -2.72 -0.87
C ARG A 88 0.54 -1.63 -1.31
N GLU A 89 0.40 -0.59 -0.48
CA GLU A 89 -0.31 0.62 -0.88
C GLU A 89 0.36 1.30 -2.09
N ARG A 90 -0.31 1.27 -3.25
CA ARG A 90 0.04 1.96 -4.51
C ARG A 90 -0.94 1.58 -5.62
N THR A 91 -0.74 2.17 -6.81
CA THR A 91 -1.38 1.72 -8.06
C THR A 91 -0.78 0.41 -8.59
N TYR A 92 -1.64 -0.46 -9.12
CA TYR A 92 -1.28 -1.66 -9.88
C TYR A 92 -2.06 -1.70 -11.19
N GLU A 93 -1.38 -2.07 -12.28
CA GLU A 93 -2.03 -2.40 -13.54
C GLU A 93 -2.56 -3.83 -13.47
N ILE A 94 -3.85 -4.01 -13.70
CA ILE A 94 -4.54 -5.29 -13.77
C ILE A 94 -4.91 -5.56 -15.23
N THR A 95 -4.42 -6.67 -15.77
CA THR A 95 -4.72 -7.09 -17.14
C THR A 95 -5.39 -8.46 -17.14
N LEU A 96 -6.50 -8.59 -17.87
CA LEU A 96 -7.17 -9.85 -18.12
C LEU A 96 -7.11 -10.23 -19.60
N ILE A 97 -6.66 -11.47 -19.87
CA ILE A 97 -6.54 -12.02 -21.22
C ILE A 97 -7.30 -13.34 -21.32
N LYS A 98 -8.14 -13.45 -22.35
CA LYS A 98 -8.87 -14.67 -22.70
C LYS A 98 -9.06 -14.75 -24.22
N ASP A 99 -8.75 -15.90 -24.80
CA ASP A 99 -8.96 -16.14 -26.23
C ASP A 99 -10.43 -15.93 -26.60
N GLY A 100 -10.67 -15.18 -27.68
CA GLY A 100 -12.02 -14.80 -28.13
C GLY A 100 -12.60 -13.56 -27.46
N TYR A 101 -11.89 -12.93 -26.52
CA TYR A 101 -12.34 -11.71 -25.83
C TYR A 101 -11.34 -10.57 -26.02
N ARG A 102 -11.85 -9.33 -25.96
CA ARG A 102 -11.00 -8.14 -25.89
C ARG A 102 -10.16 -8.17 -24.63
N THR A 103 -8.90 -7.75 -24.74
CA THR A 103 -8.03 -7.59 -23.56
C THR A 103 -8.56 -6.46 -22.71
N TRP A 104 -8.70 -6.71 -21.41
CA TRP A 104 -9.13 -5.72 -20.45
C TRP A 104 -7.93 -5.25 -19.62
N VAL A 105 -7.78 -3.95 -19.43
CA VAL A 105 -6.66 -3.33 -18.69
C VAL A 105 -7.19 -2.16 -17.86
N GLU A 106 -6.86 -2.12 -16.57
CA GLU A 106 -7.17 -0.98 -15.69
C GLU A 106 -6.11 -0.83 -14.60
N ASP A 107 -5.85 0.43 -14.21
CA ASP A 107 -5.05 0.77 -13.04
C ASP A 107 -5.93 0.90 -11.80
N ILE A 108 -5.59 0.17 -10.73
CA ILE A 108 -6.29 0.27 -9.44
C ILE A 108 -5.36 0.73 -8.32
N TRP A 109 -5.81 1.70 -7.52
CA TRP A 109 -5.16 2.06 -6.26
C TRP A 109 -5.58 1.09 -5.16
N VAL A 110 -4.59 0.45 -4.53
CA VAL A 110 -4.80 -0.42 -3.36
C VAL A 110 -4.32 0.34 -2.13
N TYR A 111 -5.14 0.41 -1.08
CA TYR A 111 -4.72 0.87 0.25
C TYR A 111 -4.18 -0.30 1.07
N ALA A 112 -3.25 -0.01 2.01
CA ALA A 112 -2.81 -1.01 2.98
C ALA A 112 -4.00 -1.46 3.86
N GLY A 113 -4.07 -2.76 4.15
CA GLY A 113 -5.08 -3.37 5.00
C GLY A 113 -6.50 -3.43 4.41
N GLU A 114 -6.74 -2.90 3.21
CA GLU A 114 -8.04 -2.89 2.56
C GLU A 114 -8.15 -3.88 1.39
N ILE A 115 -9.39 -4.23 1.04
CA ILE A 115 -9.70 -5.03 -0.15
C ILE A 115 -10.28 -4.10 -1.22
N ALA A 116 -9.50 -3.81 -2.26
CA ALA A 116 -9.97 -3.11 -3.44
C ALA A 116 -10.76 -4.06 -4.35
N SER A 117 -11.92 -3.65 -4.86
CA SER A 117 -12.80 -4.52 -5.66
C SER A 117 -12.86 -4.08 -7.13
N LEU A 118 -12.68 -5.03 -8.06
CA LEU A 118 -12.81 -4.83 -9.50
C LEU A 118 -13.93 -5.69 -10.06
N TYR A 119 -14.83 -5.05 -10.81
CA TYR A 119 -15.93 -5.71 -11.51
C TYR A 119 -15.68 -5.63 -13.01
N ILE A 120 -15.39 -6.78 -13.61
CA ILE A 120 -14.91 -6.87 -14.98
C ILE A 120 -15.94 -7.62 -15.83
N GLU A 121 -16.36 -6.97 -16.90
CA GLU A 121 -17.16 -7.56 -17.95
C GLU A 121 -16.31 -7.65 -19.23
N MET A 122 -15.86 -8.86 -19.56
CA MET A 122 -15.11 -9.08 -20.80
C MET A 122 -16.06 -9.14 -21.99
N GLU A 123 -15.69 -8.44 -23.06
CA GLU A 123 -16.43 -8.39 -24.32
C GLU A 123 -15.86 -9.40 -25.33
N GLU A 124 -16.72 -10.21 -25.95
CA GLU A 124 -16.31 -11.10 -27.03
C GLU A 124 -15.89 -10.31 -28.28
N ILE A 125 -14.94 -10.88 -29.03
CA ILE A 125 -14.56 -10.35 -30.33
C ILE A 125 -15.51 -10.93 -31.37
N GLU A 126 -16.42 -10.09 -31.87
CA GLU A 126 -17.24 -10.43 -33.04
C GLU A 126 -16.41 -10.30 -34.33
N TYR A 127 -16.60 -11.25 -35.25
CA TYR A 127 -15.96 -11.31 -36.58
C TYR A 127 -16.95 -10.98 -37.69
#